data_AF-A0ABD3XM14-F1
#
_entry.id   AF-A0ABD3XM14-F1
#
_cell.length_a   1.000
_cell.length_b   1.000
_cell.length_c   1.000
_cell.angle_alpha   90.00
_cell.angle_beta   90.00
_cell.angle_gamma   90.00
#
_symmetry.space_group_name_H-M   'P 1'
#
loop_
_entity.id
_entity.type
_entity.pdbx_description
1 polymer ?
#
loop_
_entity_poly.entity_id
_entity_poly.type
_entity_poly.pdbx_seq_one_letter_code
_entity_poly.pdbx_strand_id
1 'polypeptide(L)'
;MEKSTNRMHAFIHWQEEASVDITKVCKHGSTRWLSLGKTTKWVLKQWDPLTAFFKTECEEEKSASKEVNAIQNVEASHSRKQRVLENLRSRTFKLNLLFLDFIIPFFDRVNLKLQSEQPMIHKQAAQLKSLSSRL
;
A
#
# COMPACT_ATOMS: atom_id res chain seq x y z
N MET A 1 -6.68 10.47 -18.66
CA MET A 1 -6.19 9.12 -18.32
C MET A 1 -4.68 8.97 -18.53
N GLU A 2 -4.08 9.57 -19.57
CA GLU A 2 -2.62 9.52 -19.88
C GLU A 2 -1.68 9.72 -18.68
N LYS A 3 -1.93 10.72 -17.84
CA LYS A 3 -1.07 11.01 -16.67
C LYS A 3 -0.92 9.82 -15.72
N SER A 4 -1.91 8.93 -15.63
CA SER A 4 -1.82 7.74 -14.77
C SER A 4 -1.04 6.60 -15.41
N THR A 5 -1.16 6.44 -16.73
CA THR A 5 -0.44 5.43 -17.50
C THR A 5 1.05 5.76 -17.54
N ASN A 6 1.40 7.04 -17.74
CA ASN A 6 2.78 7.50 -17.78
C ASN A 6 3.50 7.29 -16.44
N ARG A 7 2.84 7.56 -15.31
CA ARG A 7 3.40 7.28 -13.97
C ARG A 7 3.61 5.79 -13.71
N MET A 8 2.72 4.94 -14.23
CA MET A 8 2.90 3.49 -14.12
C MET A 8 4.12 3.03 -14.93
N HIS A 9 4.32 3.54 -16.15
CA HIS A 9 5.52 3.25 -16.94
C HIS A 9 6.79 3.77 -16.27
N ALA A 10 6.78 5.00 -15.75
CA ALA A 10 7.90 5.55 -15.01
C ALA A 10 8.27 4.71 -13.77
N PHE A 11 7.28 4.12 -13.09
CA PHE A 11 7.52 3.25 -11.94
C PHE A 11 8.16 1.92 -12.32
N ILE A 12 7.85 1.33 -13.49
CA ILE A 12 8.41 0.04 -13.93
C ILE A 12 9.94 0.08 -13.93
N HIS A 13 10.54 1.17 -14.43
CA HIS A 13 11.98 1.39 -14.41
C HIS A 13 12.59 1.19 -13.01
N TRP A 14 11.97 1.74 -11.97
CA TRP A 14 12.45 1.57 -10.59
C TRP A 14 12.30 0.13 -10.09
N GLN A 15 11.27 -0.59 -10.53
CA GLN A 15 11.12 -2.01 -10.20
C GLN A 15 12.25 -2.85 -10.81
N GLU A 16 12.65 -2.54 -12.05
CA GLU A 16 13.78 -3.18 -12.74
C GLU A 16 15.11 -2.88 -12.04
N GLU A 17 15.38 -1.62 -11.71
CA GLU A 17 16.60 -1.22 -10.98
C GLU A 17 16.71 -1.90 -9.60
N ALA A 18 15.59 -2.02 -8.88
CA ALA A 18 15.54 -2.70 -7.59
C ALA A 18 15.54 -4.24 -7.71
N SER A 19 15.57 -4.79 -8.92
CA SER A 19 15.53 -6.24 -9.19
C SER A 19 14.35 -6.95 -8.50
N VAL A 20 13.19 -6.29 -8.45
CA VAL A 20 11.95 -6.86 -7.90
C VAL A 20 10.99 -7.24 -9.04
N ASP A 21 10.07 -8.16 -8.75
CA ASP A 21 9.03 -8.53 -9.72
C ASP A 21 8.23 -7.32 -10.18
N ILE A 22 8.21 -7.08 -11.50
CA ILE A 22 7.42 -6.03 -12.13
C ILE A 22 5.94 -6.40 -11.96
N THR A 23 5.26 -5.62 -11.13
CA THR A 23 3.87 -5.88 -10.74
C THR A 23 3.05 -4.61 -10.77
N LYS A 24 1.81 -4.72 -11.26
CA LYS A 24 0.85 -3.61 -11.22
C LYS A 24 0.55 -3.21 -9.77
N VAL A 25 0.38 -1.91 -9.56
CA VAL A 25 0.01 -1.34 -8.25
C VAL A 25 -1.28 -1.98 -7.75
N CYS A 26 -1.20 -2.65 -6.60
CA CYS A 26 -2.36 -3.24 -5.95
C CYS A 26 -3.21 -2.14 -5.29
N LYS A 27 -4.51 -2.15 -5.58
CA LYS A 27 -5.47 -1.21 -4.97
C LYS A 27 -6.23 -1.92 -3.85
N HIS A 28 -6.21 -1.32 -2.66
CA HIS A 28 -7.11 -1.71 -1.59
C HIS A 28 -8.52 -1.18 -1.87
N GLY A 29 -9.53 -2.04 -1.74
CA GLY A 29 -10.93 -1.63 -1.70
C GLY A 29 -11.44 -1.71 -0.26
N SER A 30 -11.98 -0.61 0.27
CA SER A 30 -12.48 -0.54 1.65
C SER A 30 -13.57 -1.56 1.96
N THR A 31 -14.43 -1.85 0.99
CA THR A 31 -15.49 -2.89 1.10
C THR A 31 -14.98 -4.30 0.82
N ARG A 32 -13.72 -4.44 0.41
CA ARG A 32 -13.05 -5.71 0.10
C ARG A 32 -11.87 -5.90 1.05
N TRP A 33 -12.16 -6.09 2.32
CA TRP A 33 -11.19 -6.32 3.39
C TRP A 33 -10.04 -7.29 3.06
N LEU A 34 -10.29 -8.42 2.38
CA LEU A 34 -9.25 -9.37 1.93
C LEU A 34 -8.23 -8.79 0.94
N SER A 35 -8.49 -7.60 0.38
CA SER A 35 -7.53 -6.89 -0.47
C SER A 35 -6.45 -6.15 0.33
N LEU A 36 -6.68 -5.91 1.63
CA LEU A 36 -5.73 -5.19 2.48
C LEU A 36 -4.42 -5.97 2.60
N GLY A 37 -4.48 -7.26 2.95
CA GLY A 37 -3.28 -8.11 3.08
C GLY A 37 -2.47 -8.17 1.78
N LYS A 38 -3.14 -8.33 0.64
CA LYS A 38 -2.48 -8.31 -0.69
C LYS A 38 -1.78 -7.00 -0.96
N THR A 39 -2.41 -5.87 -0.62
CA THR A 39 -1.85 -4.54 -0.84
C THR A 39 -0.69 -4.25 0.11
N THR A 40 -0.82 -4.59 1.39
CA THR A 40 0.25 -4.47 2.40
C THR A 40 1.49 -5.24 1.97
N LYS A 41 1.32 -6.51 1.58
CA LYS A 41 2.40 -7.36 1.10
C LYS A 41 3.06 -6.80 -0.15
N TRP A 42 2.28 -6.24 -1.07
CA TRP A 42 2.78 -5.59 -2.27
C TRP A 42 3.62 -4.36 -1.93
N VAL A 43 3.14 -3.47 -1.07
CA VAL A 43 3.89 -2.27 -0.64
C VAL A 43 5.21 -2.65 0.03
N LEU A 44 5.22 -3.68 0.87
CA LEU A 44 6.44 -4.17 1.51
C LEU A 44 7.45 -4.75 0.52
N LYS A 45 6.99 -5.49 -0.49
CA LYS A 45 7.87 -6.01 -1.57
C LYS A 45 8.44 -4.90 -2.45
N GLN A 46 7.64 -3.86 -2.69
CA GLN A 46 7.97 -2.74 -3.57
C GLN A 46 8.53 -1.55 -2.78
N TRP A 47 9.00 -1.76 -1.55
CA TRP A 47 9.36 -0.67 -0.64
C TRP A 47 10.45 0.25 -1.19
N ASP A 48 11.55 -0.36 -1.63
CA ASP A 48 12.72 0.35 -2.14
C ASP A 48 12.43 1.05 -3.47
N PRO A 49 11.83 0.40 -4.50
CA PRO A 49 11.48 1.09 -5.73
C PRO A 49 10.44 2.20 -5.52
N LEU A 50 9.47 2.03 -4.61
CA LEU A 50 8.54 3.10 -4.25
C LEU A 50 9.27 4.29 -3.63
N THR A 51 10.20 4.02 -2.72
CA THR A 51 10.97 5.07 -2.04
C THR A 51 11.82 5.86 -3.05
N ALA A 52 12.47 5.16 -3.98
CA ALA A 52 13.29 5.78 -5.02
C ALA A 52 12.44 6.59 -6.01
N PHE A 53 11.34 6.01 -6.50
CA PHE A 53 10.39 6.70 -7.39
C PHE A 53 9.85 8.00 -6.78
N PHE A 54 9.31 7.95 -5.56
CA PHE A 54 8.74 9.14 -4.94
C PHE A 54 9.79 10.17 -4.53
N LYS A 55 11.05 9.76 -4.29
CA LYS A 55 12.16 10.68 -4.07
C LYS A 55 12.41 11.53 -5.33
N THR A 56 12.56 10.88 -6.48
CA THR A 56 12.81 11.53 -7.77
C THR A 56 11.65 12.45 -8.17
N GLU A 57 10.41 11.96 -8.05
CA GLU A 57 9.20 12.75 -8.36
C GLU A 57 9.08 14.02 -7.50
N CYS A 58 9.53 13.97 -6.23
CA CYS A 58 9.54 15.16 -5.37
C CYS A 58 10.69 16.12 -5.69
N GLU A 59 11.80 15.65 -6.25
CA GLU A 59 12.96 16.46 -6.65
C GLU A 59 12.72 17.17 -7.99
N GLU A 60 12.11 16.50 -8.95
CA GLU A 60 11.71 17.07 -10.25
C GLU A 60 10.68 18.21 -10.09
N GLU A 61 9.70 18.04 -9.21
CA GLU A 61 8.69 19.08 -8.94
C GLU A 61 9.30 20.33 -8.27
N LYS A 62 10.30 20.17 -7.38
CA LYS A 62 11.01 21.32 -6.78
C LYS A 62 11.76 22.13 -7.83
N SER A 63 12.28 21.47 -8.86
CA SER A 63 13.01 22.12 -9.94
C SER A 63 12.05 22.86 -10.89
N ALA A 64 10.88 22.26 -11.20
CA ALA A 64 9.86 22.88 -12.04
C ALA A 64 9.11 24.05 -11.39
N SER A 65 8.88 24.00 -10.07
CA SER A 65 8.18 25.07 -9.33
C SER A 65 8.94 26.40 -9.25
N LYS A 66 10.24 26.41 -9.58
CA LYS A 66 11.02 27.66 -9.71
C LYS A 66 10.70 28.45 -10.99
N GLU A 67 10.07 27.82 -12.00
CA GLU A 67 9.89 28.43 -13.33
C GLU A 67 8.46 28.86 -13.64
N VAL A 68 7.42 28.39 -12.92
CA VAL A 68 6.02 28.69 -13.28
C VAL A 68 5.09 28.87 -12.06
N ASN A 69 4.58 30.10 -11.89
CA ASN A 69 3.49 30.48 -10.99
C ASN A 69 2.13 29.93 -11.48
N ALA A 70 1.91 28.62 -11.40
CA ALA A 70 0.59 27.99 -11.59
C ALA A 70 0.07 27.45 -10.24
N ILE A 71 -0.31 28.40 -9.39
CA ILE A 71 -0.61 28.21 -7.97
C ILE A 71 -2.08 27.80 -7.85
N GLN A 72 -2.35 26.54 -7.52
CA GLN A 72 -3.51 26.05 -6.72
C GLN A 72 -3.70 24.53 -6.85
N ASN A 73 -3.57 23.95 -8.06
CA ASN A 73 -3.72 22.49 -8.25
C ASN A 73 -2.41 21.70 -8.04
N VAL A 74 -1.26 22.35 -8.23
CA VAL A 74 0.07 21.73 -8.09
C VAL A 74 0.42 21.50 -6.62
N GLU A 75 0.14 22.47 -5.74
CA GLU A 75 0.43 22.37 -4.29
C GLU A 75 -0.26 21.18 -3.61
N ALA A 76 -1.54 20.92 -3.94
CA ALA A 76 -2.28 19.79 -3.39
C ALA A 76 -1.80 18.42 -3.92
N SER A 77 -1.16 18.37 -5.09
CA SER A 77 -0.50 17.16 -5.59
C SER A 77 0.88 16.97 -4.96
N HIS A 78 1.64 18.05 -4.86
CA HIS A 78 2.96 18.08 -4.22
C HIS A 78 2.89 17.59 -2.77
N SER A 79 1.90 18.08 -2.01
CA SER A 79 1.69 17.67 -0.62
C SER A 79 1.38 16.17 -0.47
N ARG A 80 0.71 15.55 -1.44
CA ARG A 80 0.41 14.11 -1.41
C ARG A 80 1.64 13.25 -1.70
N LYS A 81 2.42 13.56 -2.74
CA LYS A 81 3.64 12.82 -3.06
C LYS A 81 4.66 12.92 -1.92
N GLN A 82 4.83 14.13 -1.39
CA GLN A 82 5.71 14.41 -0.25
C GLN A 82 5.31 13.62 1.00
N ARG A 83 4.02 13.59 1.35
CA ARG A 83 3.51 12.77 2.46
C ARG A 83 3.75 11.27 2.28
N VAL A 84 3.62 10.76 1.05
CA VAL A 84 3.91 9.34 0.76
C VAL A 84 5.40 9.05 0.99
N LEU A 85 6.29 9.93 0.51
CA LEU A 85 7.73 9.78 0.73
C LEU A 85 8.11 9.86 2.21
N GLU A 86 7.51 10.76 2.98
CA GLU A 86 7.72 10.86 4.43
C GLU A 86 7.32 9.57 5.14
N ASN A 87 6.18 8.99 4.77
CA ASN A 87 5.75 7.69 5.30
C ASN A 87 6.75 6.58 4.92
N LEU A 88 7.22 6.52 3.67
CA LEU A 88 8.20 5.52 3.21
C LEU A 88 9.58 5.66 3.90
N ARG A 89 9.93 6.86 4.35
CA ARG A 89 11.14 7.12 5.15
C ARG A 89 10.95 6.80 6.64
N SER A 90 9.72 6.77 7.12
CA SER A 90 9.41 6.48 8.52
C SER A 90 9.58 4.99 8.83
N ARG A 91 10.52 4.69 9.72
CA ARG A 91 10.70 3.32 10.26
C ARG A 91 9.44 2.82 10.96
N THR A 92 8.73 3.70 11.66
CA THR A 92 7.47 3.37 12.35
C THR A 92 6.39 2.96 11.35
N PHE A 93 6.30 3.63 10.20
CA PHE A 93 5.33 3.27 9.17
C PHE A 93 5.63 1.89 8.58
N LYS A 94 6.91 1.60 8.27
CA LYS A 94 7.33 0.26 7.81
C LYS A 94 7.02 -0.82 8.85
N LEU A 95 7.32 -0.55 10.12
CA LEU A 95 7.04 -1.46 11.22
C LEU A 95 5.53 -1.77 11.34
N ASN A 96 4.68 -0.75 11.23
CA ASN A 96 3.23 -0.92 11.23
C ASN A 96 2.75 -1.80 10.07
N LEU A 97 3.32 -1.64 8.87
CA LEU A 97 2.98 -2.48 7.72
C LEU A 97 3.45 -3.93 7.88
N LEU A 98 4.63 -4.15 8.46
CA LEU A 98 5.12 -5.50 8.81
C LEU A 98 4.21 -6.16 9.84
N PHE A 99 3.80 -5.42 10.87
CA PHE A 99 2.82 -5.90 11.84
C PHE A 99 1.49 -6.25 11.18
N LEU A 100 0.98 -5.41 10.27
CA LEU A 100 -0.24 -5.67 9.53
C LEU A 100 -0.10 -6.93 8.65
N ASP A 101 0.99 -7.09 7.91
CA ASP A 101 1.24 -8.29 7.10
C ASP A 101 1.25 -9.57 7.95
N PHE A 102 1.80 -9.49 9.17
CA PHE A 102 1.77 -10.58 10.14
C PHE A 102 0.36 -10.89 10.64
N ILE A 103 -0.43 -9.86 11.00
CA ILE A 103 -1.71 -10.05 11.68
C ILE A 103 -2.89 -10.35 10.75
N ILE A 104 -2.89 -9.77 9.54
CA ILE A 104 -4.01 -9.89 8.58
C ILE A 104 -4.36 -11.36 8.27
N PRO A 105 -3.41 -12.29 8.05
CA PRO A 105 -3.73 -13.70 7.81
C PRO A 105 -4.57 -14.36 8.91
N PHE A 106 -4.47 -13.91 10.17
CA PHE A 106 -5.29 -14.44 11.27
C PHE A 106 -6.76 -14.06 11.09
N PHE A 107 -7.00 -12.80 10.75
CA PHE A 107 -8.33 -12.29 10.47
C PHE A 107 -8.87 -12.88 9.18
N ASP A 108 -8.12 -12.87 8.08
CA ASP A 108 -8.55 -13.39 6.78
C ASP A 108 -9.03 -14.86 6.86
N ARG A 109 -8.41 -15.70 7.70
CA ARG A 109 -8.88 -17.08 7.92
C ARG A 109 -10.25 -17.15 8.62
N VAL A 110 -10.49 -16.31 9.62
CA VAL A 110 -11.78 -16.24 10.31
C VAL A 110 -12.84 -15.68 9.37
N ASN A 111 -12.48 -14.63 8.65
CA ASN A 111 -13.27 -13.91 7.67
C ASN A 111 -13.80 -14.84 6.58
N LEU A 112 -12.92 -15.63 5.97
CA LEU A 112 -13.30 -16.61 4.94
C LEU A 112 -14.26 -17.68 5.48
N LYS A 113 -14.11 -18.09 6.75
CA LYS A 113 -15.03 -19.03 7.39
C LYS A 113 -16.39 -18.41 7.72
N LEU A 114 -16.42 -17.14 8.13
CA LEU A 114 -17.67 -16.40 8.35
C LEU A 114 -18.44 -16.22 7.04
N GLN A 115 -17.72 -16.06 5.93
CA GLN A 115 -18.28 -15.93 4.58
C GLN A 115 -18.63 -17.28 3.93
N SER A 116 -18.43 -18.41 4.60
CA SER A 116 -18.78 -19.71 4.03
C SER A 116 -20.30 -19.88 3.97
N GLU A 117 -20.82 -20.45 2.89
CA GLU A 117 -22.25 -20.75 2.74
C GLU A 117 -22.74 -21.85 3.71
N GLN A 118 -21.83 -22.55 4.38
CA GLN A 118 -22.19 -23.59 5.33
C GLN A 118 -22.67 -22.99 6.68
N PRO A 119 -23.72 -23.54 7.30
CA PRO A 119 -24.22 -23.06 8.59
C PRO A 119 -23.26 -23.43 9.73
N MET A 120 -22.28 -22.57 9.98
CA MET A 120 -21.20 -22.82 10.94
C MET A 120 -21.21 -21.90 12.18
N ILE A 121 -22.27 -21.11 12.39
CA ILE A 121 -22.37 -20.12 13.50
C ILE A 121 -22.00 -20.73 14.86
N HIS A 122 -22.50 -21.94 15.15
CA HIS A 122 -22.24 -22.68 16.38
C HIS A 122 -20.75 -23.08 16.58
N LYS A 123 -19.99 -23.25 15.49
CA LYS A 123 -18.54 -23.53 15.50
C LYS A 123 -17.70 -22.25 15.48
N GLN A 124 -18.21 -21.18 14.87
CA GLN A 124 -17.53 -19.90 14.71
C GLN A 124 -17.37 -19.16 16.05
N ALA A 125 -18.36 -19.24 16.95
CA ALA A 125 -18.28 -18.62 18.28
C ALA A 125 -17.11 -19.15 19.13
N ALA A 126 -16.84 -20.46 19.09
CA ALA A 126 -15.70 -21.06 19.79
C ALA A 126 -14.35 -20.66 19.17
N GLN A 127 -14.30 -20.52 17.84
CA GLN A 127 -13.08 -20.11 17.13
C GLN A 127 -12.72 -18.64 17.35
N LEU A 128 -13.72 -17.76 17.47
CA LEU A 128 -13.49 -16.35 17.80
C LEU A 128 -12.88 -16.20 19.20
N LYS A 129 -13.38 -16.97 20.18
CA LYS A 129 -12.82 -16.99 21.54
C LYS A 129 -11.38 -17.51 21.58
N SER A 130 -11.02 -18.48 20.74
CA SER A 130 -9.63 -18.99 20.70
C SER A 130 -8.67 -18.08 19.93
N LEU A 131 -9.17 -17.18 19.08
CA LEU A 131 -8.34 -16.17 18.43
C LEU A 131 -7.90 -15.10 19.44
N SER A 132 -8.77 -14.68 20.34
CA SER A 132 -8.43 -13.66 21.36
C SER A 132 -7.43 -14.15 22.41
N SER A 133 -7.25 -15.46 22.55
CA SER A 133 -6.25 -16.03 23.46
C SER A 133 -4.89 -16.29 22.81
N ARG A 134 -4.79 -16.12 21.49
CA ARG A 134 -3.57 -16.36 20.69
C ARG A 134 -2.92 -15.08 20.15
N LEU A 135 -3.61 -13.96 20.28
CA LEU A 135 -3.13 -12.60 20.04
C LEU A 135 -2.63 -12.01 21.35
#